data_AF-K7G7X4-F1
#
_entry.id   AF-K7G7X4-F1
#
_cell.length_a   1.000
_cell.length_b   1.000
_cell.length_c   1.000
_cell.angle_alpha   90.00
_cell.angle_beta   90.00
_cell.angle_gamma   90.00
#
_symmetry.space_group_name_H-M   'P 1'
#
loop_
_entity.id
_entity.type
_entity.pdbx_description
1 polymer ?
#
loop_
_entity_poly.entity_id
_entity_poly.type
_entity_poly.pdbx_seq_one_letter_code
_entity_poly.pdbx_strand_id
1 'polypeptide(L)'
;MRAALQSSDARCLALQVGLWKSHANHKKDGTCFIGNKRLLKPKHSEPTKSLQSVLKEVELIRNSRDGQIEEAIRFNQELQKELRSSQEAIVTLEDCNHNLKREQAEMRKKVEEARHAVLNSLGKVKELEAKANQVPHLQIYIQQLESELQYYRSEVLMLQLPSRGSAKQEEVAALPERRHRVSEDQMFRSVEGQAASDEEEEKWTGDQQSQVADVKKLLDRVPCCGSGSTNKDDHENATVELAERITKLTEQLERKGHEVKKLETNMKEMKGPLLGELQQKVEETELLKMELQMLETERVRLSLVEEKLMDVLQLLQQLQDLSISKRALGKILLSTLDSCRAPQHGKDHILEVLDTLYHELAACELLQSKPLEKAQSHQSLSNPLVISC
;
A
#
# COMPACT_ATOMS: atom_id res chain seq x y z
N MET A 1 34.02 -27.90 -1.27
CA MET A 1 35.29 -28.22 -0.57
C MET A 1 35.73 -27.13 0.41
N ARG A 2 35.91 -25.86 0.00
CA ARG A 2 36.38 -24.79 0.90
C ARG A 2 35.44 -24.54 2.10
N ALA A 3 34.13 -24.61 1.89
CA ALA A 3 33.12 -24.54 2.96
C ALA A 3 33.11 -25.76 3.92
N ALA A 4 33.43 -26.96 3.41
CA ALA A 4 33.51 -28.16 4.24
C ALA A 4 34.73 -28.16 5.19
N LEU A 5 35.77 -27.38 4.87
CA LEU A 5 36.96 -27.19 5.70
C LEU A 5 36.79 -26.08 6.76
N GLN A 6 35.73 -25.26 6.65
CA GLN A 6 35.40 -24.19 7.60
C GLN A 6 34.26 -24.56 8.56
N SER A 7 33.70 -25.76 8.42
CA SER A 7 32.64 -26.24 9.31
C SER A 7 33.14 -26.35 10.75
N SER A 8 32.21 -26.17 11.70
CA SER A 8 32.44 -26.37 13.13
C SER A 8 33.14 -27.70 13.43
N ASP A 9 32.70 -28.77 12.75
CA ASP A 9 33.21 -30.12 12.95
C ASP A 9 34.67 -30.28 12.47
N ALA A 10 35.04 -29.63 11.36
CA ALA A 10 36.42 -29.64 10.86
C ALA A 10 37.37 -28.92 11.82
N ARG A 11 36.91 -27.83 12.45
CA ARG A 11 37.66 -27.10 13.49
C ARG A 11 37.80 -27.90 14.77
N CYS A 12 36.75 -28.60 15.18
CA CYS A 12 36.75 -29.45 16.37
C CYS A 12 37.70 -30.66 16.20
N LEU A 13 37.66 -31.31 15.03
CA LEU A 13 38.59 -32.39 14.68
C LEU A 13 40.04 -31.91 14.58
N ALA A 14 40.29 -30.72 14.01
CA ALA A 14 41.63 -30.14 13.95
C ALA A 14 42.21 -29.85 15.34
N LEU A 15 41.39 -29.35 16.28
CA LEU A 15 41.77 -29.17 17.68
C LEU A 15 42.05 -30.50 18.37
N GLN A 16 41.21 -31.51 18.17
CA GLN A 16 41.39 -32.84 18.75
C GLN A 16 42.68 -33.51 18.25
N VAL A 17 42.97 -33.41 16.95
CA VAL A 17 44.22 -33.93 16.36
C VAL A 17 45.43 -33.13 16.83
N GLY A 18 45.31 -31.80 16.97
CA GLY A 18 46.35 -30.94 17.51
C GLY A 18 46.72 -31.30 18.96
N LEU A 19 45.70 -31.53 19.82
CA LEU A 19 45.89 -31.96 21.20
C LEU A 19 46.48 -33.37 21.28
N TRP A 20 46.00 -34.31 20.46
CA TRP A 20 46.56 -35.66 20.40
C TRP A 20 48.03 -35.67 19.93
N LYS A 21 48.38 -34.85 18.94
CA LYS A 21 49.76 -34.71 18.45
C LYS A 21 50.67 -34.07 19.50
N SER A 22 50.16 -33.09 20.26
CA SER A 22 50.87 -32.48 21.39
C SER A 22 51.13 -33.49 22.52
N HIS A 23 50.16 -34.38 22.79
CA HIS A 23 50.33 -35.43 23.80
C HIS A 23 51.23 -36.59 23.33
N ALA A 24 51.22 -36.93 22.04
CA ALA A 24 52.07 -37.97 21.47
C ALA A 24 53.56 -37.57 21.43
N ASN A 25 53.86 -36.28 21.27
CA ASN A 25 55.23 -35.76 21.24
C ASN A 25 55.85 -35.56 22.64
N HIS A 26 55.11 -35.81 23.72
CA HIS A 26 55.60 -35.67 25.10
C HIS A 26 56.25 -36.93 25.69
N LYS A 27 56.59 -37.93 24.87
CA LYS A 27 57.45 -39.05 25.29
C LYS A 27 58.88 -38.82 24.81
N LYS A 28 59.69 -38.32 25.74
CA LYS A 28 61.16 -38.24 25.81
C LYS A 28 61.65 -36.80 25.86
N ASP A 29 62.11 -36.47 27.06
CA ASP A 29 63.01 -35.38 27.43
C ASP A 29 62.43 -33.96 27.55
N GLY A 30 62.60 -33.38 28.74
CA GLY A 30 62.54 -31.92 28.94
C GLY A 30 61.37 -31.41 29.80
N THR A 31 61.47 -31.61 31.10
CA THR A 31 61.05 -30.68 32.17
C THR A 31 59.89 -29.71 31.88
N CYS A 32 58.70 -30.02 32.41
CA CYS A 32 57.76 -28.97 32.79
C CYS A 32 57.11 -29.33 34.14
N PHE A 33 57.18 -28.38 35.06
CA PHE A 33 56.84 -28.47 36.47
C PHE A 33 55.43 -29.04 36.72
N ILE A 34 55.35 -30.29 37.18
CA ILE A 34 54.19 -30.81 37.89
C ILE A 34 54.68 -31.20 39.28
N GLY A 35 54.13 -30.52 40.28
CA GLY A 35 54.59 -30.51 41.66
C GLY A 35 54.74 -31.91 42.28
N ASN A 36 55.83 -32.06 43.02
CA ASN A 36 56.12 -33.18 43.91
C ASN A 36 54.91 -33.52 44.79
N LYS A 37 54.31 -34.70 44.60
CA LYS A 37 53.56 -35.38 45.66
C LYS A 37 54.55 -35.96 46.66
N ARG A 38 55.02 -35.11 47.58
CA ARG A 38 55.62 -35.59 48.84
C ARG A 38 54.50 -35.69 49.85
N LEU A 39 54.16 -36.93 50.21
CA LEU A 39 53.15 -37.28 51.21
C LEU A 39 53.58 -36.69 52.58
N LEU A 40 53.05 -35.50 52.90
CA LEU A 40 53.14 -34.92 54.23
C LEU A 40 51.85 -35.22 54.98
N LYS A 41 52.03 -35.82 56.16
CA LYS A 41 50.99 -36.14 57.15
C LYS A 41 50.08 -34.93 57.41
N PRO A 42 48.78 -35.13 57.68
CA PRO A 42 47.85 -34.04 57.94
C PRO A 42 48.16 -33.44 59.30
N LYS A 43 48.85 -32.31 59.32
CA LYS A 43 48.78 -31.35 60.43
C LYS A 43 47.76 -30.31 60.02
N HIS A 44 46.77 -30.09 60.89
CA HIS A 44 45.78 -29.03 60.77
C HIS A 44 46.45 -27.71 60.37
N SER A 45 46.38 -27.37 59.09
CA SER A 45 46.72 -26.05 58.58
C SER A 45 45.40 -25.39 58.26
N GLU A 46 45.03 -24.39 59.06
CA GLU A 46 43.97 -23.47 58.67
C GLU A 46 44.27 -22.97 57.25
N PRO A 47 43.26 -22.90 56.37
CA PRO A 47 43.45 -22.32 55.05
C PRO A 47 43.98 -20.89 55.25
N THR A 48 45.17 -20.60 54.71
CA THR A 48 45.76 -19.26 54.77
C THR A 48 44.75 -18.25 54.22
N LYS A 49 44.49 -17.19 54.99
CA LYS A 49 43.46 -16.15 54.71
C LYS A 49 43.46 -15.65 53.26
N SER A 50 44.61 -15.67 52.59
CA SER A 50 44.78 -15.34 51.17
C SER A 50 44.04 -16.29 50.21
N LEU A 51 44.08 -17.60 50.41
CA LEU A 51 43.37 -18.58 49.57
C LEU A 51 41.86 -18.47 49.74
N GLN A 52 41.37 -18.23 50.96
CA GLN A 52 39.95 -17.96 51.19
C GLN A 52 39.48 -16.66 50.53
N SER A 53 40.32 -15.62 50.51
CA SER A 53 40.01 -14.36 49.80
C SER A 53 39.87 -14.58 48.29
N VAL A 54 40.80 -15.31 47.69
CA VAL A 54 40.78 -15.62 46.25
C VAL A 54 39.55 -16.48 45.90
N LEU A 55 39.20 -17.47 46.71
CA LEU A 55 37.99 -18.28 46.48
C LEU A 55 36.72 -17.44 46.52
N LYS A 56 36.59 -16.51 47.49
CA LYS A 56 35.46 -15.59 47.57
C LYS A 56 35.38 -14.66 46.35
N GLU A 57 36.51 -14.15 45.88
CA GLU A 57 36.56 -13.29 44.70
C GLU A 57 36.17 -14.06 43.42
N VAL A 58 36.67 -15.29 43.25
CA VAL A 58 36.26 -16.17 42.15
C VAL A 58 34.76 -16.46 42.18
N GLU A 59 34.18 -16.65 43.36
CA GLU A 59 32.74 -16.87 43.52
C GLU A 59 31.92 -15.61 43.17
N LEU A 60 32.38 -14.42 43.57
CA LEU A 60 31.77 -13.15 43.15
C LEU A 60 31.85 -12.94 41.63
N ILE A 61 33.00 -13.24 41.02
CA ILE A 61 33.17 -13.15 39.56
C ILE A 61 32.24 -14.13 38.85
N ARG A 62 32.08 -15.36 39.36
CA ARG A 62 31.14 -16.35 38.81
C ARG A 62 29.70 -15.86 38.91
N ASN A 63 29.28 -15.40 40.08
CA ASN A 63 27.92 -14.89 40.28
C ASN A 63 27.63 -13.67 39.40
N SER A 64 28.59 -12.76 39.23
CA SER A 64 28.45 -11.62 38.33
C SER A 64 28.36 -12.04 36.86
N ARG A 65 29.24 -12.96 36.42
CA ARG A 65 29.23 -13.51 35.06
C ARG A 65 27.92 -14.25 34.78
N ASP A 66 27.49 -15.10 35.70
CA ASP A 66 26.28 -15.91 35.54
C ASP A 66 25.04 -15.01 35.49
N GLY A 67 25.00 -13.93 36.29
CA GLY A 67 23.96 -12.90 36.18
C GLY A 67 23.94 -12.19 34.82
N GLN A 68 25.11 -11.84 34.27
CA GLN A 68 25.20 -11.26 32.91
C GLN A 68 24.74 -12.24 31.82
N ILE A 69 25.08 -13.52 31.97
CA ILE A 69 24.66 -14.58 31.04
C ILE A 69 23.13 -14.74 31.11
N GLU A 70 22.53 -14.77 32.30
CA GLU A 70 21.09 -14.87 32.48
C GLU A 70 20.36 -13.67 31.87
N GLU A 71 20.88 -12.45 32.04
CA GLU A 71 20.31 -11.26 31.44
C GLU A 71 20.40 -11.29 29.91
N ALA A 72 21.55 -11.70 29.35
CA ALA A 72 21.72 -11.87 27.91
C ALA A 72 20.76 -12.93 27.34
N ILE A 73 20.51 -14.02 28.07
CA ILE A 73 19.54 -15.05 27.67
C ILE A 73 18.12 -14.46 27.67
N ARG A 74 17.71 -13.74 28.72
CA ARG A 74 16.39 -13.10 28.77
C ARG A 74 16.20 -12.11 27.64
N PHE A 75 17.19 -11.26 27.40
CA PHE A 75 17.14 -10.29 26.30
C PHE A 75 17.01 -10.98 24.94
N ASN A 76 17.78 -12.05 24.70
CA ASN A 76 17.70 -12.80 23.45
C ASN A 76 16.32 -13.46 23.26
N GLN A 77 15.72 -13.98 24.34
CA GLN A 77 14.37 -14.56 24.30
C GLN A 77 13.30 -13.52 23.96
N GLU A 78 13.36 -12.32 24.54
CA GLU A 78 12.42 -11.25 24.20
C GLU A 78 12.60 -10.79 22.75
N LEU A 79 13.85 -10.64 22.29
CA LEU A 79 14.14 -10.32 20.88
C LEU A 79 13.57 -11.37 19.92
N GLN A 80 13.71 -12.66 20.25
CA GLN A 80 13.13 -13.74 19.45
C GLN A 80 11.61 -13.72 19.43
N LYS A 81 10.98 -13.35 20.55
CA LYS A 81 9.53 -13.21 20.65
C LYS A 81 9.03 -12.02 19.83
N GLU A 82 9.71 -10.88 19.92
CA GLU A 82 9.39 -9.69 19.13
C GLU A 82 9.57 -9.94 17.64
N LEU A 83 10.63 -10.65 17.25
CA LEU A 83 10.85 -11.07 15.86
C LEU A 83 9.71 -11.96 15.35
N ARG A 84 9.26 -12.94 16.15
CA ARG A 84 8.10 -13.78 15.78
C ARG A 84 6.82 -12.97 15.66
N SER A 85 6.55 -12.08 16.61
CA SER A 85 5.37 -11.20 16.57
C SER A 85 5.39 -10.30 15.32
N SER A 86 6.56 -9.76 14.98
CA SER A 86 6.75 -8.94 13.78
C SER A 86 6.53 -9.76 12.50
N GLN A 87 7.06 -10.99 12.43
CA GLN A 87 6.85 -11.89 11.30
C GLN A 87 5.37 -12.25 11.11
N GLU A 88 4.65 -12.53 12.19
CA GLU A 88 3.20 -12.79 12.16
C GLU A 88 2.43 -11.57 11.67
N ALA A 89 2.79 -10.37 12.12
CA ALA A 89 2.20 -9.12 11.63
C ALA A 89 2.47 -8.87 10.15
N ILE A 90 3.65 -9.25 9.63
CA ILE A 90 3.95 -9.15 8.20
C ILE A 90 3.02 -10.05 7.39
N VAL A 91 2.84 -11.31 7.80
CA VAL A 91 1.96 -12.25 7.11
C VAL A 91 0.52 -11.73 7.06
N THR A 92 0.00 -11.18 8.17
CA THR A 92 -1.36 -10.62 8.18
C THR A 92 -1.49 -9.40 7.26
N LEU A 93 -0.47 -8.53 7.21
CA LEU A 93 -0.45 -7.39 6.30
C LEU A 93 -0.34 -7.81 4.84
N GLU A 94 0.42 -8.87 4.53
CA GLU A 94 0.51 -9.45 3.18
C GLU A 94 -0.85 -9.99 2.72
N ASP A 95 -1.57 -10.71 3.58
CA ASP A 95 -2.93 -11.20 3.31
C ASP A 95 -3.90 -10.05 3.06
N CYS A 96 -3.86 -9.00 3.90
CA CYS A 96 -4.65 -7.79 3.69
C CYS A 96 -4.32 -7.11 2.35
N ASN A 97 -3.04 -7.03 1.97
CA ASN A 97 -2.61 -6.45 0.70
C ASN A 97 -3.13 -7.26 -0.50
N HIS A 98 -3.07 -8.59 -0.42
CA HIS A 98 -3.63 -9.47 -1.44
C HIS A 98 -5.14 -9.30 -1.58
N ASN A 99 -5.86 -9.17 -0.47
CA ASN A 99 -7.30 -8.89 -0.49
C ASN A 99 -7.61 -7.53 -1.12
N LEU A 100 -6.92 -6.46 -0.72
CA LEU A 100 -7.08 -5.13 -1.32
C LEU A 100 -6.80 -5.11 -2.82
N LYS A 101 -5.78 -5.85 -3.29
CA LYS A 101 -5.51 -6.00 -4.74
C LYS A 101 -6.67 -6.66 -5.49
N ARG A 102 -7.31 -7.65 -4.87
CA ARG A 102 -8.49 -8.33 -5.44
C ARG A 102 -9.69 -7.39 -5.51
N GLU A 103 -10.00 -6.71 -4.41
CA GLU A 103 -11.08 -5.71 -4.35
C GLU A 103 -10.85 -4.57 -5.35
N GLN A 104 -9.62 -4.09 -5.48
CA GLN A 104 -9.28 -3.06 -6.47
C GLN A 104 -9.50 -3.55 -7.91
N ALA A 105 -9.18 -4.81 -8.22
CA ALA A 105 -9.44 -5.39 -9.53
C ALA A 105 -10.93 -5.55 -9.81
N GLU A 106 -11.71 -5.99 -8.81
CA GLU A 106 -13.16 -6.10 -8.91
C GLU A 106 -13.82 -4.74 -9.10
N MET A 107 -13.39 -3.71 -8.36
CA MET A 107 -13.89 -2.35 -8.50
C MET A 107 -13.63 -1.81 -9.91
N ARG A 108 -12.42 -2.00 -10.46
CA ARG A 108 -12.11 -1.61 -11.85
C ARG A 108 -13.03 -2.31 -12.84
N LYS A 109 -13.33 -3.59 -12.64
CA LYS A 109 -14.26 -4.33 -13.48
C LYS A 109 -15.68 -3.73 -13.43
N LYS A 110 -16.19 -3.46 -12.22
CA LYS A 110 -17.51 -2.83 -12.02
C LYS A 110 -17.60 -1.44 -12.66
N VAL A 111 -16.55 -0.62 -12.52
CA VAL A 111 -16.47 0.70 -13.15
C VAL A 111 -16.52 0.58 -14.67
N GLU A 112 -15.78 -0.37 -15.24
CA GLU A 112 -15.78 -0.55 -16.70
C GLU A 112 -17.13 -1.09 -17.20
N GLU A 113 -17.78 -2.00 -16.46
CA GLU A 113 -19.15 -2.44 -16.75
C GLU A 113 -20.15 -1.28 -16.73
N ALA A 114 -20.09 -0.40 -15.71
CA ALA A 114 -20.93 0.79 -15.63
C ALA A 114 -20.68 1.74 -16.81
N ARG A 115 -19.41 1.95 -17.18
CA ARG A 115 -19.03 2.74 -18.35
C ARG A 115 -19.64 2.19 -19.64
N HIS A 116 -19.57 0.88 -19.86
CA HIS A 116 -20.19 0.23 -21.02
C HIS A 116 -21.71 0.41 -21.01
N ALA A 117 -22.36 0.28 -19.86
CA ALA A 117 -23.81 0.49 -19.74
C ALA A 117 -24.21 1.94 -20.10
N VAL A 118 -23.45 2.94 -19.65
CA VAL A 118 -23.67 4.36 -19.99
C VAL A 118 -23.46 4.63 -21.48
N LEU A 119 -22.42 4.06 -22.08
CA LEU A 119 -22.19 4.22 -23.53
C LEU A 119 -23.34 3.63 -24.35
N ASN A 120 -23.84 2.46 -23.95
CA ASN A 120 -24.98 1.81 -24.61
C ASN A 120 -26.26 2.63 -24.45
N SER A 121 -26.56 3.11 -23.23
CA SER A 121 -27.75 3.92 -22.99
C SER A 121 -27.69 5.25 -23.73
N LEU A 122 -26.52 5.91 -23.77
CA LEU A 122 -26.30 7.12 -24.56
C LEU A 122 -26.53 6.89 -26.06
N GLY A 123 -26.04 5.75 -26.59
CA GLY A 123 -26.35 5.34 -27.97
C GLY A 123 -27.84 5.25 -28.22
N LYS A 124 -28.60 4.65 -27.29
CA LYS A 124 -30.06 4.58 -27.37
C LYS A 124 -30.74 5.94 -27.33
N VAL A 125 -30.26 6.85 -26.47
CA VAL A 125 -30.77 8.23 -26.40
C VAL A 125 -30.57 8.95 -27.72
N LYS A 126 -29.39 8.82 -28.36
CA LYS A 126 -29.14 9.41 -29.68
C LYS A 126 -30.04 8.85 -30.78
N GLU A 127 -30.34 7.56 -30.76
CA GLU A 127 -31.33 6.97 -31.69
C GLU A 127 -32.73 7.55 -31.47
N LEU A 128 -33.14 7.71 -30.21
CA LEU A 128 -34.44 8.28 -29.86
C LEU A 128 -34.51 9.75 -30.23
N GLU A 129 -33.46 10.52 -30.00
CA GLU A 129 -33.31 11.91 -30.42
C GLU A 129 -33.45 12.05 -31.94
N ALA A 130 -32.77 11.20 -32.72
CA ALA A 130 -32.88 11.20 -34.17
C ALA A 130 -34.32 10.90 -34.65
N LYS A 131 -35.03 9.99 -33.98
CA LYS A 131 -36.45 9.72 -34.26
C LYS A 131 -37.36 10.88 -33.86
N ALA A 132 -37.12 11.47 -32.68
CA ALA A 132 -37.88 12.61 -32.19
C ALA A 132 -37.76 13.82 -33.14
N ASN A 133 -36.58 14.03 -33.72
CA ASN A 133 -36.36 15.09 -34.72
C ASN A 133 -37.16 14.88 -36.02
N GLN A 134 -37.57 13.65 -36.35
CA GLN A 134 -38.44 13.38 -37.51
C GLN A 134 -39.91 13.69 -37.23
N VAL A 135 -40.34 13.68 -35.96
CA VAL A 135 -41.75 13.84 -35.58
C VAL A 135 -42.33 15.17 -36.08
N PRO A 136 -41.68 16.34 -35.91
CA PRO A 136 -42.22 17.61 -36.42
C PRO A 136 -42.39 17.61 -37.95
N HIS A 137 -41.45 17.01 -38.69
CA HIS A 137 -41.55 16.94 -40.15
C HIS A 137 -42.73 16.08 -40.61
N LEU A 138 -42.94 14.93 -39.97
CA LEU A 138 -44.10 14.08 -40.21
C LEU A 138 -45.40 14.79 -39.82
N GLN A 139 -45.41 15.55 -38.72
CA GLN A 139 -46.56 16.34 -38.28
C GLN A 139 -46.97 17.38 -39.33
N ILE A 140 -45.99 18.12 -39.88
CA ILE A 140 -46.22 19.10 -40.95
C ILE A 140 -46.80 18.42 -42.19
N TYR A 141 -46.24 17.27 -42.58
CA TYR A 141 -46.71 16.52 -43.74
C TYR A 141 -48.14 15.99 -43.56
N ILE A 142 -48.47 15.48 -42.38
CA ILE A 142 -49.85 15.06 -42.04
C ILE A 142 -50.80 16.26 -42.17
N GLN A 143 -50.44 17.42 -41.62
CA GLN A 143 -51.29 18.60 -41.68
C GLN A 143 -51.51 19.09 -43.12
N GLN A 144 -50.51 18.97 -43.99
CA GLN A 144 -50.66 19.24 -45.43
C GLN A 144 -51.67 18.28 -46.06
N LEU A 145 -51.52 16.97 -45.86
CA LEU A 145 -52.44 15.97 -46.39
C LEU A 145 -53.87 16.14 -45.86
N GLU A 146 -54.02 16.53 -44.59
CA GLU A 146 -55.33 16.84 -44.01
C GLU A 146 -55.99 18.04 -44.70
N SER A 147 -55.23 19.09 -44.98
CA SER A 147 -55.74 20.28 -45.70
C SER A 147 -56.15 19.94 -47.15
N GLU A 148 -55.39 19.08 -47.83
CA GLU A 148 -55.70 18.62 -49.18
C GLU A 148 -56.94 17.71 -49.20
N LEU A 149 -57.06 16.81 -48.23
CA LEU A 149 -58.27 15.99 -48.06
C LEU A 149 -59.50 16.84 -47.76
N GLN A 150 -59.37 17.90 -46.93
CA GLN A 150 -60.46 18.83 -46.68
C GLN A 150 -60.87 19.55 -47.97
N TYR A 151 -59.90 20.03 -48.76
CA TYR A 151 -60.16 20.65 -50.06
C TYR A 151 -60.98 19.73 -50.97
N TYR A 152 -60.54 18.48 -51.20
CA TYR A 152 -61.26 17.55 -52.07
C TYR A 152 -62.64 17.17 -51.52
N ARG A 153 -62.79 17.02 -50.20
CA ARG A 153 -64.11 16.78 -49.59
C ARG A 153 -65.07 17.93 -49.86
N SER A 154 -64.60 19.18 -49.77
CA SER A 154 -65.39 20.37 -50.10
C SER A 154 -65.72 20.45 -51.58
N GLU A 155 -64.79 20.10 -52.47
CA GLU A 155 -64.99 20.08 -53.93
C GLU A 155 -66.04 19.04 -54.35
N VAL A 156 -66.01 17.84 -53.76
CA VAL A 156 -67.05 16.81 -53.96
C VAL A 156 -68.42 17.28 -53.46
N LEU A 157 -68.47 17.99 -52.32
CA LEU A 157 -69.70 18.54 -51.77
C LEU A 157 -70.29 19.65 -52.67
N MET A 158 -69.44 20.46 -53.29
CA MET A 158 -69.82 21.48 -54.27
C MET A 158 -70.37 20.88 -55.58
N LEU A 159 -69.92 19.68 -55.96
CA LEU A 159 -70.39 18.96 -57.14
C LEU A 159 -71.70 18.18 -56.91
N GLN A 160 -72.17 18.03 -55.66
CA GLN A 160 -73.34 17.22 -55.29
C GLN A 160 -74.67 17.98 -55.12
N LEU A 161 -74.78 19.26 -55.49
CA LEU A 161 -76.09 19.95 -55.52
C LEU A 161 -76.59 20.22 -56.95
N PRO A 162 -77.75 19.63 -57.32
CA PRO A 162 -78.96 20.46 -57.38
C PRO A 162 -80.24 19.82 -56.78
N SER A 163 -80.96 20.65 -56.01
CA SER A 163 -82.42 20.81 -55.92
C SER A 163 -83.36 19.63 -55.54
N ARG A 164 -84.13 19.86 -54.44
CA ARG A 164 -85.47 19.37 -53.98
C ARG A 164 -85.36 18.67 -52.61
N GLY A 165 -86.18 18.91 -51.61
CA GLY A 165 -87.40 19.70 -51.43
C GLY A 165 -88.13 19.16 -50.19
N SER A 166 -88.57 20.04 -49.30
CA SER A 166 -89.58 19.89 -48.21
C SER A 166 -89.62 18.60 -47.37
N ALA A 167 -89.50 18.74 -46.04
CA ALA A 167 -90.65 18.78 -45.11
C ALA A 167 -90.28 18.37 -43.65
N LYS A 168 -90.66 19.23 -42.70
CA LYS A 168 -91.10 18.97 -41.29
C LYS A 168 -90.01 18.45 -40.30
N GLN A 169 -89.95 18.83 -39.02
CA GLN A 169 -90.81 19.60 -38.10
C GLN A 169 -89.98 20.00 -36.85
N GLU A 170 -90.30 21.16 -36.26
CA GLU A 170 -90.26 21.57 -34.82
C GLU A 170 -88.97 21.33 -34.00
N GLU A 171 -88.18 22.37 -33.66
CA GLU A 171 -88.39 23.44 -32.65
C GLU A 171 -88.42 22.93 -31.19
N VAL A 172 -87.33 23.13 -30.43
CA VAL A 172 -87.31 23.84 -29.12
C VAL A 172 -85.91 24.46 -28.91
N ALA A 173 -85.94 25.70 -28.47
CA ALA A 173 -84.88 26.68 -28.30
C ALA A 173 -83.84 26.39 -27.19
N ALA A 174 -82.62 26.93 -27.36
CA ALA A 174 -81.97 27.78 -26.36
C ALA A 174 -80.64 28.40 -26.88
N LEU A 175 -80.57 29.73 -26.88
CA LEU A 175 -79.37 30.58 -26.79
C LEU A 175 -79.78 31.77 -25.86
N PRO A 176 -78.89 32.62 -25.28
CA PRO A 176 -77.46 32.79 -25.59
C PRO A 176 -76.50 33.09 -24.38
N GLU A 177 -75.20 32.86 -24.61
CA GLU A 177 -74.05 33.77 -24.44
C GLU A 177 -73.87 34.67 -23.17
N ARG A 178 -72.71 34.53 -22.49
CA ARG A 178 -71.86 35.61 -21.92
C ARG A 178 -70.40 35.09 -21.86
N ARG A 179 -69.43 35.53 -22.67
CA ARG A 179 -68.69 36.82 -22.77
C ARG A 179 -67.80 37.21 -21.57
N HIS A 180 -66.51 37.42 -21.91
CA HIS A 180 -65.50 38.35 -21.33
C HIS A 180 -64.74 37.85 -20.07
N ARG A 181 -63.46 38.16 -19.79
CA ARG A 181 -62.39 39.00 -20.38
C ARG A 181 -61.05 38.69 -19.64
N VAL A 182 -59.93 38.74 -20.36
CA VAL A 182 -58.62 39.42 -20.08
C VAL A 182 -58.06 39.48 -18.64
N SER A 183 -56.79 39.05 -18.45
CA SER A 183 -55.69 39.95 -18.04
C SER A 183 -54.29 39.32 -18.13
N GLU A 184 -53.36 40.18 -18.52
CA GLU A 184 -51.94 39.99 -18.79
C GLU A 184 -51.10 39.86 -17.50
N ASP A 185 -49.82 39.58 -17.73
CA ASP A 185 -48.65 39.90 -16.92
C ASP A 185 -48.07 38.89 -15.90
N GLN A 186 -46.82 38.56 -16.22
CA GLN A 186 -45.68 38.38 -15.32
C GLN A 186 -45.68 37.15 -14.41
N MET A 187 -44.87 36.17 -14.80
CA MET A 187 -43.80 35.69 -13.93
C MET A 187 -42.76 34.93 -14.76
N PHE A 188 -41.62 35.59 -14.98
CA PHE A 188 -40.36 34.86 -15.05
C PHE A 188 -40.27 33.99 -13.80
N ARG A 189 -40.15 32.67 -13.97
CA ARG A 189 -39.55 31.84 -12.94
C ARG A 189 -38.38 31.12 -13.57
N SER A 190 -37.20 31.59 -13.16
CA SER A 190 -35.96 30.83 -13.18
C SER A 190 -36.25 29.41 -12.75
N VAL A 191 -36.00 28.43 -13.61
CA VAL A 191 -35.75 27.08 -13.13
C VAL A 191 -34.25 27.00 -12.95
N GLU A 192 -33.83 27.44 -11.77
CA GLU A 192 -32.53 27.15 -11.21
C GLU A 192 -32.34 25.64 -11.29
N GLY A 193 -31.40 25.22 -12.14
CA GLY A 193 -30.93 23.84 -12.18
C GLY A 193 -30.23 23.55 -10.87
N GLN A 194 -30.98 23.04 -9.89
CA GLN A 194 -30.38 22.33 -8.78
C GLN A 194 -29.78 21.04 -9.34
N ALA A 195 -28.46 20.96 -9.24
CA ALA A 195 -27.71 19.75 -9.44
C ALA A 195 -28.33 18.63 -8.58
N ALA A 196 -28.76 17.55 -9.22
CA ALA A 196 -28.96 16.29 -8.53
C ALA A 196 -27.55 15.76 -8.18
N SER A 197 -27.19 15.97 -6.92
CA SER A 197 -26.14 15.22 -6.23
C SER A 197 -26.59 13.76 -6.20
N ASP A 198 -25.99 12.93 -7.04
CA ASP A 198 -26.14 11.47 -6.98
C ASP A 198 -25.21 10.96 -5.87
N GLU A 199 -25.72 10.98 -4.64
CA GLU A 199 -25.20 10.13 -3.59
C GLU A 199 -25.79 8.72 -3.83
N GLU A 200 -24.95 7.80 -4.31
CA GLU A 200 -25.29 6.39 -4.37
C GLU A 200 -25.47 5.85 -2.94
N GLU A 201 -26.71 5.88 -2.45
CA GLU A 201 -27.09 5.12 -1.27
C GLU A 201 -27.13 3.63 -1.64
N GLU A 202 -26.27 2.87 -0.97
CA GLU A 202 -26.24 1.41 -0.99
C GLU A 202 -27.63 0.84 -0.72
N LYS A 203 -28.10 0.01 -1.65
CA LYS A 203 -29.34 -0.77 -1.58
C LYS A 203 -29.45 -1.57 -0.28
N TRP A 204 -30.07 -0.98 0.74
CA TRP A 204 -30.65 -1.69 1.88
C TRP A 204 -32.19 -1.77 1.80
N THR A 205 -32.81 -1.30 0.73
CA THR A 205 -34.26 -1.21 0.56
C THR A 205 -34.95 -2.49 0.09
N GLY A 206 -34.22 -3.59 -0.12
CA GLY A 206 -34.82 -4.87 -0.57
C GLY A 206 -35.92 -5.39 0.36
N ASP A 207 -35.68 -5.31 1.68
CA ASP A 207 -36.68 -5.72 2.69
C ASP A 207 -37.75 -4.65 2.94
N GLN A 208 -37.47 -3.37 2.65
CA GLN A 208 -38.43 -2.27 2.76
C GLN A 208 -39.45 -2.34 1.61
N GLN A 209 -39.01 -2.70 0.40
CA GLN A 209 -39.83 -2.72 -0.80
C GLN A 209 -40.84 -3.88 -0.79
N SER A 210 -40.51 -5.02 -0.18
CA SER A 210 -41.45 -6.13 0.07
C SER A 210 -42.54 -5.72 1.07
N GLN A 211 -42.20 -4.97 2.12
CA GLN A 211 -43.17 -4.51 3.12
C GLN A 211 -44.09 -3.41 2.57
N VAL A 212 -43.56 -2.53 1.71
CA VAL A 212 -44.36 -1.50 0.99
C VAL A 212 -45.26 -2.13 -0.07
N ALA A 213 -44.85 -3.23 -0.70
CA ALA A 213 -45.68 -3.99 -1.63
C ALA A 213 -46.87 -4.65 -0.93
N ASP A 214 -46.67 -5.17 0.29
CA ASP A 214 -47.74 -5.77 1.10
C ASP A 214 -48.75 -4.71 1.58
N VAL A 215 -48.29 -3.52 1.97
CA VAL A 215 -49.15 -2.36 2.29
C VAL A 215 -49.88 -1.84 1.04
N LYS A 216 -49.17 -1.81 -0.09
CA LYS A 216 -49.64 -1.73 -1.49
C LYS A 216 -50.94 -2.50 -1.71
N LYS A 217 -50.81 -3.81 -1.53
CA LYS A 217 -51.82 -4.84 -1.79
C LYS A 217 -53.03 -4.76 -0.86
N LEU A 218 -52.85 -4.24 0.36
CA LEU A 218 -53.90 -4.01 1.34
C LEU A 218 -54.68 -2.72 1.06
N LEU A 219 -54.00 -1.64 0.64
CA LEU A 219 -54.64 -0.40 0.21
C LEU A 219 -55.52 -0.61 -1.04
N ASP A 220 -55.05 -1.42 -1.99
CA ASP A 220 -55.80 -1.78 -3.22
C ASP A 220 -57.03 -2.67 -2.93
N ARG A 221 -57.22 -3.14 -1.69
CA ARG A 221 -58.34 -4.00 -1.27
C ARG A 221 -59.44 -3.24 -0.51
N VAL A 222 -59.29 -1.93 -0.32
CA VAL A 222 -60.32 -1.08 0.31
C VAL A 222 -61.31 -0.62 -0.77
N PRO A 223 -62.59 -1.02 -0.72
CA PRO A 223 -63.56 -0.54 -1.69
C PRO A 223 -63.88 0.92 -1.39
N CYS A 224 -63.49 1.84 -2.28
CA CYS A 224 -64.12 3.14 -2.35
C CYS A 224 -65.55 2.94 -2.87
N CYS A 225 -66.58 3.12 -2.04
CA CYS A 225 -67.88 3.56 -2.54
C CYS A 225 -68.69 4.24 -1.44
N GLY A 226 -69.35 5.34 -1.84
CA GLY A 226 -70.41 5.93 -1.06
C GLY A 226 -71.58 4.95 -0.85
N SER A 227 -72.22 5.11 0.30
CA SER A 227 -73.52 4.57 0.70
C SER A 227 -73.66 3.05 0.88
N GLY A 228 -73.74 2.64 2.15
CA GLY A 228 -74.71 1.64 2.60
C GLY A 228 -74.15 0.24 2.94
N SER A 229 -74.42 -0.16 4.19
CA SER A 229 -74.46 -1.54 4.72
C SER A 229 -73.20 -2.14 5.36
N THR A 230 -73.26 -2.14 6.70
CA THR A 230 -72.95 -3.24 7.64
C THR A 230 -71.75 -4.14 7.30
N ASN A 231 -70.58 -3.81 7.86
CA ASN A 231 -69.62 -4.72 8.49
C ASN A 231 -68.54 -3.84 9.17
N LYS A 232 -68.79 -3.41 10.41
CA LYS A 232 -67.85 -2.56 11.18
C LYS A 232 -66.63 -3.33 11.67
N ASP A 233 -66.78 -4.64 11.88
CA ASP A 233 -65.79 -5.46 12.59
C ASP A 233 -64.55 -5.79 11.73
N ASP A 234 -64.70 -5.91 10.41
CA ASP A 234 -63.58 -6.24 9.50
C ASP A 234 -62.64 -5.04 9.26
N HIS A 235 -63.18 -3.81 9.27
CA HIS A 235 -62.38 -2.59 9.13
C HIS A 235 -61.62 -2.25 10.41
N GLU A 236 -62.22 -2.45 11.58
CA GLU A 236 -61.53 -2.27 12.86
C GLU A 236 -60.33 -3.23 12.97
N ASN A 237 -60.51 -4.50 12.61
CA ASN A 237 -59.44 -5.50 12.67
C ASN A 237 -58.26 -5.19 11.72
N ALA A 238 -58.55 -4.73 10.49
CA ALA A 238 -57.51 -4.32 9.53
C ALA A 238 -56.75 -3.07 9.98
N THR A 239 -57.42 -2.12 10.64
CA THR A 239 -56.76 -0.93 11.21
C THR A 239 -55.86 -1.27 12.39
N VAL A 240 -56.24 -2.25 13.21
CA VAL A 240 -55.44 -2.74 14.33
C VAL A 240 -54.19 -3.47 13.84
N GLU A 241 -54.31 -4.33 12.83
CA GLU A 241 -53.17 -5.05 12.24
C GLU A 241 -52.16 -4.08 11.59
N LEU A 242 -52.66 -3.03 10.92
CA LEU A 242 -51.81 -1.97 10.36
C LEU A 242 -51.09 -1.18 11.48
N ALA A 243 -51.80 -0.85 12.55
CA ALA A 243 -51.20 -0.17 13.71
C ALA A 243 -50.08 -1.02 14.34
N GLU A 244 -50.28 -2.33 14.47
CA GLU A 244 -49.27 -3.26 15.01
C GLU A 244 -48.05 -3.43 14.08
N ARG A 245 -48.25 -3.39 12.75
CA ARG A 245 -47.12 -3.33 11.79
C ARG A 245 -46.36 -2.02 11.88
N ILE A 246 -47.05 -0.89 12.05
CA ILE A 246 -46.44 0.43 12.20
C ILE A 246 -45.60 0.49 13.49
N THR A 247 -46.10 -0.02 14.62
CA THR A 247 -45.32 -0.05 15.87
C THR A 247 -44.08 -0.93 15.71
N LYS A 248 -44.22 -2.13 15.12
CA LYS A 248 -43.09 -3.03 14.88
C LYS A 248 -42.01 -2.44 13.96
N LEU A 249 -42.41 -1.68 12.94
CA LEU A 249 -41.49 -0.95 12.06
C LEU A 249 -40.82 0.22 12.79
N THR A 250 -41.56 0.92 13.64
CA THR A 250 -41.04 2.03 14.45
C THR A 250 -39.96 1.53 15.41
N GLU A 251 -40.20 0.42 16.11
CA GLU A 251 -39.20 -0.21 16.99
C GLU A 251 -37.96 -0.71 16.24
N GLN A 252 -38.11 -1.18 14.99
CA GLN A 252 -36.98 -1.57 14.15
C GLN A 252 -36.14 -0.35 13.74
N LEU A 253 -36.80 0.74 13.37
CA LEU A 253 -36.13 2.00 13.02
C LEU A 253 -35.35 2.55 14.21
N GLU A 254 -35.93 2.54 15.41
CA GLU A 254 -35.26 2.98 16.63
C GLU A 254 -34.02 2.13 16.92
N ARG A 255 -34.14 0.80 16.87
CA ARG A 255 -33.00 -0.13 17.05
C ARG A 255 -31.89 0.13 16.03
N LYS A 256 -32.24 0.31 14.75
CA LYS A 256 -31.28 0.64 13.69
C LYS A 256 -30.65 2.02 13.91
N GLY A 257 -31.41 3.00 14.38
CA GLY A 257 -30.90 4.32 14.76
C GLY A 257 -29.89 4.26 15.91
N HIS A 258 -30.11 3.39 16.90
CA HIS A 258 -29.13 3.15 17.96
C HIS A 258 -27.87 2.42 17.46
N GLU A 259 -28.02 1.47 16.53
CA GLU A 259 -26.91 0.76 15.89
C GLU A 259 -26.01 1.73 15.11
N VAL A 260 -26.60 2.63 14.30
CA VAL A 260 -25.87 3.67 13.57
C VAL A 260 -25.14 4.62 14.53
N LYS A 261 -25.80 5.11 15.58
CA LYS A 261 -25.16 5.98 16.57
C LYS A 261 -23.97 5.30 17.25
N LYS A 262 -24.07 4.01 17.55
CA LYS A 262 -22.97 3.22 18.12
C LYS A 262 -21.80 3.06 17.15
N LEU A 263 -22.08 2.84 15.87
CA LEU A 263 -21.04 2.77 14.84
C LEU A 263 -20.35 4.13 14.63
N GLU A 264 -21.10 5.23 14.64
CA GLU A 264 -20.54 6.58 14.56
C GLU A 264 -19.62 6.90 15.74
N THR A 265 -20.00 6.53 16.96
CA THR A 265 -19.15 6.74 18.14
C THR A 265 -17.87 5.91 18.05
N ASN A 266 -17.97 4.64 17.65
CA ASN A 266 -16.81 3.77 17.47
C ASN A 266 -15.86 4.32 16.40
N MET A 267 -16.39 4.83 15.28
CA MET A 267 -15.59 5.44 14.22
C MET A 267 -14.88 6.70 14.71
N LYS A 268 -15.55 7.55 15.50
CA LYS A 268 -14.94 8.75 16.10
C LYS A 268 -13.83 8.40 17.08
N GLU A 269 -14.04 7.36 17.89
CA GLU A 269 -13.06 6.87 18.87
C GLU A 269 -11.80 6.32 18.17
N MET A 270 -11.96 5.52 17.11
CA MET A 270 -10.83 4.96 16.36
C MET A 270 -10.07 5.98 15.50
N LYS A 271 -10.70 7.10 15.12
CA LYS A 271 -10.06 8.14 14.27
C LYS A 271 -8.84 8.77 14.93
N GLY A 272 -8.87 8.99 16.24
CA GLY A 272 -7.76 9.61 16.99
C GLY A 272 -6.48 8.76 16.96
N PRO A 273 -6.54 7.49 17.39
CA PRO A 273 -5.42 6.56 17.33
C PRO A 273 -4.85 6.40 15.92
N LEU A 274 -5.71 6.23 14.90
CA LEU A 274 -5.28 6.08 13.51
C LEU A 274 -4.55 7.32 12.98
N LEU A 275 -5.00 8.53 13.34
CA LEU A 275 -4.28 9.76 12.99
C LEU A 275 -2.92 9.85 13.68
N GLY A 276 -2.83 9.41 14.94
CA GLY A 276 -1.58 9.35 15.68
C GLY A 276 -0.57 8.37 15.07
N GLU A 277 -1.02 7.16 14.74
CA GLU A 277 -0.21 6.16 14.04
C GLU A 277 0.26 6.65 12.68
N LEU A 278 -0.62 7.32 11.91
CA LEU A 278 -0.26 7.90 10.62
C LEU A 278 0.83 8.98 10.76
N GLN A 279 0.69 9.87 11.76
CA GLN A 279 1.68 10.91 12.04
C GLN A 279 3.03 10.30 12.44
N GLN A 280 3.03 9.30 13.33
CA GLN A 280 4.25 8.58 13.71
C GLN A 280 4.90 7.92 12.50
N LYS A 281 4.11 7.30 11.60
CA LYS A 281 4.64 6.70 10.38
C LYS A 281 5.27 7.74 9.46
N VAL A 282 4.73 8.95 9.38
CA VAL A 282 5.36 10.05 8.63
C VAL A 282 6.72 10.39 9.22
N GLU A 283 6.83 10.57 10.54
CA GLU A 283 8.10 10.87 11.21
C GLU A 283 9.14 9.76 11.03
N GLU A 284 8.74 8.49 11.15
CA GLU A 284 9.59 7.33 10.86
C GLU A 284 10.09 7.34 9.41
N THR A 285 9.22 7.66 8.44
CA THR A 285 9.62 7.74 7.03
C THR A 285 10.58 8.90 6.75
N GLU A 286 10.46 10.02 7.45
CA GLU A 286 11.38 11.14 7.33
C GLU A 286 12.77 10.79 7.86
N LEU A 287 12.84 10.09 9.00
CA LEU A 287 14.09 9.61 9.56
C LEU A 287 14.77 8.60 8.64
N LEU A 288 14.03 7.62 8.14
CA LEU A 288 14.54 6.64 7.18
C LEU A 288 15.04 7.30 5.89
N LYS A 289 14.38 8.36 5.43
CA LYS A 289 14.82 9.14 4.27
C LYS A 289 16.15 9.84 4.54
N MET A 290 16.37 10.37 5.74
CA MET A 290 17.67 10.94 6.13
C MET A 290 18.76 9.86 6.19
N GLU A 291 18.47 8.70 6.77
CA GLU A 291 19.42 7.57 6.80
C GLU A 291 19.79 7.09 5.40
N LEU A 292 18.81 6.93 4.52
CA LEU A 292 19.04 6.55 3.12
C LEU A 292 19.94 7.57 2.41
N GLN A 293 19.71 8.87 2.63
CA GLN A 293 20.56 9.91 2.06
C GLN A 293 22.00 9.81 2.57
N MET A 294 22.21 9.52 3.86
CA MET A 294 23.55 9.30 4.41
C MET A 294 24.21 8.03 3.87
N LEU A 295 23.43 6.97 3.63
CA LEU A 295 23.95 5.75 3.03
C LEU A 295 24.36 5.96 1.57
N GLU A 296 23.60 6.75 0.81
CA GLU A 296 23.96 7.06 -0.58
C GLU A 296 25.23 7.92 -0.65
N THR A 297 25.42 8.87 0.27
CA THR A 297 26.66 9.66 0.32
C THR A 297 27.86 8.78 0.68
N GLU A 298 27.69 7.86 1.64
CA GLU A 298 28.74 6.92 2.02
C GLU A 298 29.04 5.92 0.90
N ARG A 299 28.02 5.46 0.17
CA ARG A 299 28.16 4.60 -1.01
C ARG A 299 29.01 5.28 -2.07
N VAL A 300 28.69 6.52 -2.45
CA VAL A 300 29.46 7.29 -3.44
C VAL A 300 30.89 7.49 -2.99
N ARG A 301 31.10 7.82 -1.71
CA ARG A 301 32.44 7.97 -1.12
C ARG A 301 33.24 6.66 -1.22
N LEU A 302 32.63 5.53 -0.89
CA LEU A 302 33.26 4.21 -0.97
C LEU A 302 33.55 3.80 -2.42
N SER A 303 32.65 4.11 -3.37
CA SER A 303 32.90 3.87 -4.79
C SER A 303 34.10 4.67 -5.30
N LEU A 304 34.27 5.92 -4.86
CA LEU A 304 35.45 6.72 -5.20
C LEU A 304 36.73 6.12 -4.59
N VAL A 305 36.67 5.62 -3.35
CA VAL A 305 37.79 4.92 -2.71
C VAL A 305 38.17 3.67 -3.50
N GLU A 306 37.17 2.90 -3.95
CA GLU A 306 37.36 1.69 -4.75
C GLU A 306 38.03 2.00 -6.09
N GLU A 307 37.54 3.01 -6.82
CA GLU A 307 38.13 3.47 -8.08
C GLU A 307 39.61 3.85 -7.89
N LYS A 308 39.91 4.65 -6.87
CA LYS A 308 41.28 5.07 -6.57
C LYS A 308 42.19 3.92 -6.15
N LEU A 309 41.66 2.95 -5.40
CA LEU A 309 42.40 1.73 -5.06
C LEU A 309 42.74 0.94 -6.32
N MET A 310 41.80 0.82 -7.26
CA MET A 310 42.04 0.13 -8.53
C MET A 310 43.14 0.83 -9.34
N ASP A 311 43.12 2.16 -9.43
CA ASP A 311 44.16 2.94 -10.10
C ASP A 311 45.54 2.72 -9.47
N VAL A 312 45.63 2.80 -8.14
CA VAL A 312 46.88 2.55 -7.39
C VAL A 312 47.37 1.12 -7.60
N LEU A 313 46.48 0.13 -7.53
CA LEU A 313 46.83 -1.28 -7.77
C LEU A 313 47.35 -1.50 -9.19
N GLN A 314 46.76 -0.84 -10.18
CA GLN A 314 47.22 -0.91 -11.58
C GLN A 314 48.63 -0.33 -11.73
N LEU A 315 48.92 0.82 -11.12
CA LEU A 315 50.27 1.39 -11.12
C LEU A 315 51.28 0.50 -10.39
N LEU A 316 50.90 -0.08 -9.26
CA LEU A 316 51.74 -1.01 -8.51
C LEU A 316 52.04 -2.28 -9.33
N GLN A 317 51.06 -2.79 -10.06
CA GLN A 317 51.25 -3.93 -10.97
C GLN A 317 52.24 -3.58 -12.09
N GLN A 318 52.10 -2.42 -12.73
CA GLN A 318 53.03 -1.96 -13.75
C GLN A 318 54.47 -1.79 -13.21
N LEU A 319 54.61 -1.26 -11.99
CA LEU A 319 55.92 -1.13 -11.33
C LEU A 319 56.52 -2.48 -10.92
N GLN A 320 55.68 -3.45 -10.57
CA GLN A 320 56.10 -4.82 -10.31
C GLN A 320 56.66 -5.47 -11.59
N ASP A 321 56.00 -5.28 -12.74
CA ASP A 321 56.48 -5.76 -14.04
C ASP A 321 57.81 -5.11 -14.45
N LEU A 322 58.06 -3.88 -14.00
CA LEU A 322 59.33 -3.16 -14.17
C LEU A 322 60.37 -3.49 -13.09
N SER A 323 60.07 -4.42 -12.18
CA SER A 323 60.96 -4.88 -11.11
C SER A 323 61.48 -3.79 -10.17
N ILE A 324 60.63 -2.85 -9.76
CA ILE A 324 60.99 -1.81 -8.78
C ILE A 324 61.59 -2.42 -7.51
N SER A 325 62.67 -1.82 -6.99
CA SER A 325 63.27 -2.29 -5.74
C SER A 325 62.32 -2.08 -4.55
N LYS A 326 62.27 -3.06 -3.63
CA LYS A 326 61.48 -2.96 -2.39
C LYS A 326 61.84 -1.72 -1.57
N ARG A 327 63.10 -1.27 -1.64
CA ARG A 327 63.58 -0.04 -0.97
C ARG A 327 62.98 1.21 -1.59
N ALA A 328 62.91 1.30 -2.92
CA ALA A 328 62.31 2.44 -3.61
C ALA A 328 60.80 2.52 -3.35
N LEU A 329 60.09 1.39 -3.45
CA LEU A 329 58.66 1.32 -3.13
C LEU A 329 58.38 1.69 -1.66
N GLY A 330 59.20 1.20 -0.73
CA GLY A 330 59.10 1.59 0.68
C GLY A 330 59.32 3.08 0.92
N LYS A 331 60.23 3.72 0.17
CA LYS A 331 60.45 5.18 0.25
C LYS A 331 59.23 5.96 -0.24
N ILE A 332 58.60 5.53 -1.34
CA ILE A 332 57.38 6.16 -1.88
C ILE A 332 56.24 6.08 -0.85
N LEU A 333 56.00 4.89 -0.29
CA LEU A 333 54.96 4.68 0.72
C LEU A 333 55.20 5.52 1.99
N LEU A 334 56.43 5.54 2.50
CA LEU A 334 56.76 6.34 3.68
C LEU A 334 56.63 7.85 3.41
N SER A 335 57.08 8.32 2.24
CA SER A 335 56.97 9.73 1.84
C SER A 335 55.51 10.16 1.67
N THR A 336 54.66 9.26 1.16
CA THR A 336 53.21 9.46 1.07
C THR A 336 52.58 9.61 2.45
N LEU A 337 52.86 8.66 3.36
CA LEU A 337 52.32 8.68 4.72
C LEU A 337 52.83 9.89 5.54
N ASP A 338 54.09 10.28 5.35
CA ASP A 338 54.66 11.48 5.99
C ASP A 338 54.01 12.76 5.46
N SER A 339 53.65 12.82 4.17
CA SER A 339 52.96 13.96 3.56
C SER A 339 51.49 14.08 4.02
N CYS A 340 50.85 12.94 4.33
CA CYS A 340 49.47 12.89 4.81
C CYS A 340 49.34 13.06 6.34
N ARG A 341 50.42 13.36 7.06
CA ARG A 341 50.45 13.40 8.54
C ARG A 341 49.75 14.62 9.17
N ALA A 342 49.02 15.40 8.38
CA ALA A 342 48.24 16.54 8.87
C ALA A 342 47.07 16.05 9.74
N PRO A 343 46.73 16.74 10.84
CA PRO A 343 45.62 16.37 11.71
C PRO A 343 44.30 16.87 11.09
N GLN A 344 43.93 16.37 9.91
CA GLN A 344 42.62 16.64 9.31
C GLN A 344 41.65 15.52 9.67
N HIS A 345 40.69 15.89 10.50
CA HIS A 345 39.70 15.02 11.09
C HIS A 345 38.57 14.81 10.08
N GLY A 346 38.47 13.62 9.48
CA GLY A 346 37.36 13.33 8.57
C GLY A 346 37.43 11.96 7.91
N LYS A 347 36.26 11.50 7.44
CA LYS A 347 36.05 10.27 6.65
C LYS A 347 36.78 10.28 5.28
N ASP A 348 37.37 11.42 4.91
CA ASP A 348 38.03 11.66 3.62
C ASP A 348 39.55 11.43 3.65
N HIS A 349 40.13 11.19 4.83
CA HIS A 349 41.57 10.93 4.97
C HIS A 349 42.07 9.77 4.10
N ILE A 350 41.25 8.73 3.92
CA ILE A 350 41.61 7.57 3.10
C ILE A 350 41.75 7.96 1.62
N LEU A 351 40.86 8.82 1.11
CA LEU A 351 40.92 9.28 -0.28
C LEU A 351 42.16 10.14 -0.52
N GLU A 352 42.47 11.05 0.40
CA GLU A 352 43.66 11.90 0.34
C GLU A 352 44.96 11.08 0.31
N VAL A 353 45.05 10.04 1.14
CA VAL A 353 46.19 9.11 1.15
C VAL A 353 46.30 8.35 -0.18
N LEU A 354 45.18 7.88 -0.73
CA LEU A 354 45.17 7.18 -2.02
C LEU A 354 45.53 8.09 -3.19
N ASP A 355 45.03 9.33 -3.22
CA ASP A 355 45.36 10.32 -4.25
C ASP A 355 46.83 10.71 -4.20
N THR A 356 47.38 10.93 -3.00
CA THR A 356 48.80 11.24 -2.83
C THR A 356 49.66 10.05 -3.26
N LEU A 357 49.27 8.83 -2.88
CA LEU A 357 49.96 7.61 -3.29
C LEU A 357 49.94 7.43 -4.81
N TYR A 358 48.78 7.65 -5.44
CA TYR A 358 48.62 7.59 -6.89
C TYR A 358 49.58 8.56 -7.58
N HIS A 359 49.64 9.81 -7.13
CA HIS A 359 50.52 10.82 -7.72
C HIS A 359 52.00 10.48 -7.54
N GLU A 360 52.42 10.02 -6.36
CA GLU A 360 53.80 9.59 -6.10
C GLU A 360 54.20 8.37 -6.94
N LEU A 361 53.28 7.41 -7.11
CA LEU A 361 53.49 6.26 -7.98
C LEU A 361 53.56 6.68 -9.44
N ALA A 362 52.64 7.51 -9.94
CA ALA A 362 52.64 7.99 -11.31
C ALA A 362 53.87 8.86 -11.65
N ALA A 363 54.40 9.58 -10.66
CA ALA A 363 55.63 10.38 -10.79
C ALA A 363 56.91 9.53 -10.82
N CYS A 364 56.82 8.21 -10.59
CA CYS A 364 57.99 7.33 -10.67
C CYS A 364 58.57 7.31 -12.09
N GLU A 365 59.83 7.73 -12.24
CA GLU A 365 60.56 7.81 -13.51
C GLU A 365 60.53 6.50 -14.33
N LEU A 366 60.44 5.34 -13.65
CA LEU A 366 60.31 4.02 -14.27
C LEU A 366 59.05 3.90 -15.15
N LEU A 367 57.92 4.50 -14.74
CA LEU A 367 56.67 4.49 -15.51
C LEU A 367 56.67 5.50 -16.66
N GLN A 368 57.43 6.59 -16.53
CA GLN A 368 57.55 7.63 -17.57
C GLN A 368 58.48 7.22 -18.72
N SER A 369 59.31 6.18 -18.52
CA SER A 369 60.29 5.71 -19.49
C SER A 369 59.73 4.89 -20.67
N LYS A 370 58.42 4.61 -20.72
CA LYS A 370 57.71 4.01 -21.86
C LYS A 370 56.74 5.01 -22.50
N PRO A 371 56.83 5.31 -23.81
CA PRO A 371 55.73 5.96 -24.51
C PRO A 371 54.55 4.99 -24.62
N LEU A 372 53.38 5.47 -24.22
CA LEU A 372 52.10 4.76 -24.31
C LEU A 372 51.73 4.55 -25.79
N GLU A 373 52.14 3.44 -26.39
CA GLU A 373 51.46 2.93 -27.57
C GLU A 373 50.05 2.51 -27.14
N LYS A 374 49.05 3.18 -27.71
CA LYS A 374 47.64 2.75 -27.73
C LYS A 374 47.56 1.35 -28.34
N ALA A 375 47.74 0.32 -27.53
CA ALA A 375 47.26 -1.00 -27.85
C ALA A 375 45.77 -1.05 -27.49
N GLN A 376 44.94 -0.86 -28.52
CA GLN A 376 43.60 -1.43 -28.55
C GLN A 376 43.72 -2.93 -28.31
N SER A 377 43.59 -3.36 -27.07
CA SER A 377 43.24 -4.74 -26.75
C SER A 377 42.05 -4.69 -25.83
N HIS A 378 40.87 -4.81 -26.44
CA HIS A 378 39.72 -5.40 -25.79
C HIS A 378 40.10 -6.82 -25.35
N GLN A 379 40.77 -6.95 -24.21
CA GLN A 379 40.73 -8.16 -23.41
C GLN A 379 39.86 -7.83 -22.22
N SER A 380 38.57 -8.06 -22.44
CA SER A 380 37.58 -8.27 -21.41
C SER A 380 38.12 -9.29 -20.41
N LEU A 381 38.74 -8.80 -19.33
CA LEU A 381 38.97 -9.57 -18.13
C LEU A 381 37.59 -9.86 -17.54
N SER A 382 37.03 -11.00 -17.91
CA SER A 382 35.85 -11.57 -17.30
C SER A 382 36.19 -11.96 -15.85
N ASN A 383 36.09 -11.01 -14.93
CA ASN A 383 36.06 -11.27 -13.51
C ASN A 383 34.66 -10.93 -12.98
N PRO A 384 33.88 -11.93 -12.52
CA PRO A 384 32.61 -11.69 -11.88
C PRO A 384 32.88 -11.35 -10.41
N LEU A 385 33.26 -10.11 -10.14
CA LEU A 385 33.11 -9.51 -8.82
C LEU A 385 31.92 -8.55 -8.89
N VAL A 386 30.75 -9.14 -9.17
CA VAL A 386 29.47 -8.50 -8.83
C VAL A 386 29.26 -8.81 -7.35
N ILE A 387 29.77 -7.95 -6.49
CA ILE A 387 29.25 -7.83 -5.14
C ILE A 387 27.98 -6.99 -5.29
N SER A 388 26.86 -7.68 -5.53
CA SER A 388 25.55 -7.07 -5.37
C SER A 388 25.32 -6.92 -3.87
N CYS A 389 25.19 -5.68 -3.41
CA CYS A 389 24.38 -5.38 -2.24
C CYS A 389 22.91 -5.31 -2.65
#